data_AF-A0A484I5Q9-F1
#
_entry.id   AF-A0A484I5Q9-F1
#
_cell.length_a   1.000
_cell.length_b   1.000
_cell.length_c   1.000
_cell.angle_alpha   90.00
_cell.angle_beta   90.00
_cell.angle_gamma   90.00
#
_symmetry.space_group_name_H-M   'P 1'
#
loop_
_entity.id
_entity.type
_entity.pdbx_description
1 polymer ?
#
loop_
_entity_poly.entity_id
_entity_poly.type
_entity_poly.pdbx_seq_one_letter_code
_entity_poly.pdbx_strand_id
1 'polypeptide(L)'
;MVKLYYYSERDKIPFIFSYPVDRVKKMANELLERYPDKFSSDFNENKETIKNFAIVRSKELRNRIAGYITSNINRNLAQQNASLSYSEDNPEPREEMAQ
;
A
#
# COMPACT_ATOMS: atom_id res chain seq x y z
N MET A 1 -3.20 -15.32 -47.14
CA MET A 1 -4.24 -16.14 -46.47
C MET A 1 -3.53 -17.14 -45.57
N VAL A 2 -3.14 -16.70 -44.37
CA VAL A 2 -2.33 -17.50 -43.44
C VAL A 2 -3.28 -18.27 -42.53
N LYS A 3 -3.12 -19.60 -42.52
CA LYS A 3 -3.94 -20.53 -41.73
C LYS A 3 -3.89 -20.16 -40.24
N LEU A 4 -5.07 -19.85 -39.71
CA LEU A 4 -5.39 -19.75 -38.29
C LEU A 4 -5.24 -21.14 -37.66
N TYR A 5 -4.13 -21.39 -37.00
CA TYR A 5 -4.08 -22.33 -35.89
C TYR A 5 -3.16 -21.71 -34.85
N TYR A 6 -3.76 -21.13 -33.81
CA TYR A 6 -3.34 -21.37 -32.42
C TYR A 6 -4.29 -20.67 -31.41
N TYR A 7 -4.80 -21.50 -30.49
CA TYR A 7 -5.40 -21.24 -29.17
C TYR A 7 -6.92 -21.12 -28.99
N SER A 8 -7.43 -22.14 -28.29
CA SER A 8 -8.65 -22.24 -27.47
C SER A 8 -8.85 -21.02 -26.56
N GLU A 9 -10.09 -20.55 -26.49
CA GLU A 9 -10.57 -19.29 -25.92
C GLU A 9 -10.66 -19.24 -24.38
N ARG A 10 -9.89 -20.05 -23.64
CA ARG A 10 -9.97 -20.06 -22.15
C ARG A 10 -8.76 -19.51 -21.41
N ASP A 11 -7.67 -19.19 -22.09
CA ASP A 11 -6.45 -18.69 -21.46
C ASP A 11 -5.76 -17.63 -22.33
N LYS A 12 -6.14 -16.35 -22.24
CA LYS A 12 -5.35 -15.24 -22.83
C LYS A 12 -5.37 -13.98 -21.94
N ILE A 13 -4.51 -13.97 -20.93
CA ILE A 13 -3.94 -12.74 -20.36
C ILE A 13 -2.57 -12.55 -21.05
N PRO A 14 -2.22 -11.36 -21.59
CA PRO A 14 -0.99 -11.16 -22.35
C PRO A 14 0.27 -11.35 -21.50
N PHE A 15 1.23 -12.10 -22.06
CA PHE A 15 2.41 -12.68 -21.39
C PHE A 15 3.56 -11.70 -21.10
N ILE A 16 3.35 -10.38 -21.07
CA ILE A 16 4.47 -9.41 -21.00
C ILE A 16 4.59 -8.68 -19.65
N PHE A 17 3.55 -8.56 -18.81
CA PHE A 17 3.68 -7.94 -17.48
C PHE A 17 2.65 -8.46 -16.45
N SER A 18 2.50 -9.77 -16.29
CA SER A 18 1.59 -10.32 -15.26
C SER A 18 2.36 -11.00 -14.13
N TYR A 19 3.10 -10.21 -13.33
CA TYR A 19 3.48 -10.68 -12.00
C TYR A 19 2.20 -10.68 -11.13
N PRO A 20 1.82 -11.80 -10.49
CA PRO A 20 0.71 -11.79 -9.56
C PRO A 20 1.07 -10.84 -8.41
N VAL A 21 0.35 -9.72 -8.31
CA VAL A 21 0.46 -8.82 -7.15
C VAL A 21 0.30 -9.67 -5.90
N ASP A 22 1.29 -9.60 -4.99
CA ASP A 22 1.27 -10.37 -3.76
C ASP A 22 -0.07 -10.15 -3.05
N ARG A 23 -0.81 -11.23 -2.82
CA ARG A 23 -2.15 -11.21 -2.21
C ARG A 23 -2.13 -10.47 -0.88
N VAL A 24 -1.02 -10.51 -0.14
CA VAL A 24 -0.84 -9.75 1.11
C VAL A 24 -0.92 -8.26 0.85
N LYS A 25 -0.18 -7.75 -0.14
CA LYS A 25 -0.15 -6.33 -0.49
C LYS A 25 -1.52 -5.86 -0.98
N LYS A 26 -2.18 -6.68 -1.81
CA LYS A 26 -3.53 -6.37 -2.30
C LYS A 26 -4.53 -6.24 -1.15
N MET A 27 -4.59 -7.22 -0.25
CA MET A 27 -5.52 -7.18 0.89
C MET A 27 -5.19 -6.04 1.86
N ALA A 28 -3.91 -5.79 2.11
CA ALA A 28 -3.50 -4.69 2.98
C ALA A 28 -3.88 -3.32 2.42
N ASN A 29 -3.68 -3.10 1.11
CA ASN A 29 -4.10 -1.86 0.45
C ASN A 29 -5.62 -1.69 0.50
N GLU A 30 -6.39 -2.75 0.24
CA GLU A 30 -7.85 -2.70 0.34
C GLU A 30 -8.32 -2.35 1.77
N LEU A 31 -7.64 -2.86 2.80
CA LEU A 31 -7.95 -2.52 4.19
C LEU A 31 -7.63 -1.06 4.51
N LEU A 32 -6.49 -0.55 4.03
CA LEU A 32 -6.10 0.84 4.21
C LEU A 32 -7.03 1.81 3.46
N GLU A 33 -7.49 1.45 2.27
CA GLU A 33 -8.44 2.24 1.50
C GLU A 33 -9.82 2.30 2.17
N ARG A 34 -10.29 1.17 2.73
CA ARG A 34 -11.61 1.10 3.38
C ARG A 34 -11.62 1.70 4.79
N TYR A 35 -10.52 1.58 5.53
CA TYR A 35 -10.44 1.97 6.95
C TYR A 35 -9.14 2.74 7.27
N PRO A 36 -8.90 3.90 6.66
CA PRO A 36 -7.65 4.65 6.82
C PRO A 36 -7.36 5.01 8.29
N ASP A 37 -8.39 5.39 9.05
CA ASP A 37 -8.24 5.90 10.43
C ASP A 37 -8.10 4.80 11.50
N LYS A 38 -8.12 3.52 11.11
CA LYS A 38 -8.12 2.39 12.05
C LYS A 38 -6.77 1.70 12.19
N PHE A 39 -5.81 2.07 11.34
CA PHE A 39 -4.48 1.48 11.34
C PHE A 39 -3.46 2.47 11.87
N SER A 40 -2.49 1.94 12.62
CA SER A 40 -1.46 2.72 13.32
C SER A 40 -0.07 2.16 13.03
N SER A 41 0.97 2.75 13.61
CA SER A 41 2.34 2.24 13.58
C SER A 41 2.56 1.02 14.49
N ASP A 42 1.58 0.64 15.33
CA ASP A 42 1.68 -0.52 16.20
C ASP A 42 1.19 -1.81 15.54
N PHE A 43 2.04 -2.84 15.55
CA PHE A 43 1.74 -4.13 14.92
C PHE A 43 0.63 -4.92 15.64
N ASN A 44 0.58 -4.87 16.97
CA ASN A 44 -0.37 -5.68 17.75
C ASN A 44 -1.77 -5.11 17.63
N GLU A 45 -1.92 -3.79 17.69
CA GLU A 45 -3.18 -3.10 17.44
C GLU A 45 -3.70 -3.43 16.04
N ASN A 46 -2.86 -3.29 15.01
CA ASN A 46 -3.23 -3.62 13.62
C ASN A 46 -3.71 -5.07 13.48
N LYS A 47 -3.09 -6.03 14.18
CA LYS A 47 -3.48 -7.44 14.16
C LYS A 47 -4.87 -7.66 14.74
N GLU A 48 -5.23 -6.97 15.82
CA GLU A 48 -6.57 -7.05 16.42
C GLU A 48 -7.62 -6.33 15.54
N THR A 49 -7.28 -5.16 15.00
CA THR A 49 -8.10 -4.45 14.00
C THR A 49 -8.44 -5.37 12.81
N ILE A 50 -7.46 -6.08 12.25
CA ILE A 50 -7.72 -7.01 11.14
C ILE A 50 -8.68 -8.13 11.54
N LYS A 51 -8.65 -8.64 12.78
CA LYS A 51 -9.61 -9.67 13.22
C LYS A 51 -11.04 -9.15 13.25
N ASN A 52 -11.22 -7.87 13.60
CA ASN A 52 -12.54 -7.26 13.73
C ASN A 52 -13.13 -6.92 12.35
N PHE A 53 -12.29 -6.49 11.40
CA PHE A 53 -12.76 -6.01 10.10
C PHE A 53 -12.61 -7.02 8.95
N ALA A 54 -11.82 -8.09 9.11
CA ALA A 54 -11.59 -9.08 8.06
C ALA A 54 -11.54 -10.52 8.58
N ILE A 55 -12.22 -11.42 7.86
CA ILE A 55 -12.22 -12.86 8.15
C ILE A 55 -10.98 -13.50 7.52
N VAL A 56 -9.84 -13.39 8.19
CA VAL A 56 -8.58 -14.05 7.78
C VAL A 56 -8.38 -15.33 8.59
N ARG A 57 -8.50 -16.50 7.96
CA ARG A 57 -8.41 -17.79 8.67
C ARG A 57 -6.99 -18.14 9.12
N SER A 58 -5.98 -17.88 8.29
CA SER A 58 -4.59 -18.20 8.63
C SER A 58 -3.98 -17.12 9.52
N LYS A 59 -3.43 -17.54 10.65
CA LYS A 59 -2.66 -16.67 11.57
C LYS A 59 -1.46 -16.05 10.87
N GLU A 60 -0.72 -16.84 10.10
CA GLU A 60 0.47 -16.37 9.38
C GLU A 60 0.11 -15.30 8.35
N LEU A 61 -0.96 -15.53 7.59
CA LEU A 61 -1.43 -14.58 6.59
C LEU A 61 -1.84 -13.26 7.24
N ARG A 62 -2.56 -13.33 8.37
CA ARG A 62 -2.96 -12.14 9.14
C ARG A 62 -1.74 -11.36 9.62
N ASN A 63 -0.72 -12.05 10.13
CA ASN A 63 0.52 -11.43 10.59
C ASN A 63 1.27 -10.75 9.43
N ARG A 64 1.33 -11.38 8.26
CA ARG A 64 1.96 -10.79 7.06
C ARG A 64 1.24 -9.52 6.61
N ILE A 65 -0.09 -9.51 6.64
CA ILE A 65 -0.90 -8.33 6.33
C ILE A 65 -0.63 -7.21 7.34
N ALA A 66 -0.72 -7.51 8.65
CA ALA A 66 -0.45 -6.54 9.71
C ALA A 66 0.96 -5.94 9.61
N GLY A 67 1.96 -6.78 9.32
CA GLY A 67 3.35 -6.37 9.15
C GLY A 67 3.56 -5.46 7.95
N TYR A 68 2.87 -5.75 6.83
CA TYR A 68 2.92 -4.89 5.64
C TYR A 68 2.29 -3.52 5.92
N ILE A 69 1.11 -3.48 6.55
CA ILE A 69 0.43 -2.23 6.93
C ILE A 69 1.33 -1.37 7.83
N THR A 70 1.88 -1.97 8.87
CA THR A 70 2.78 -1.29 9.81
C THR A 70 4.00 -0.69 9.10
N SER A 71 4.62 -1.48 8.22
CA SER A 71 5.79 -1.04 7.45
C SER A 71 5.45 0.09 6.47
N ASN A 72 4.24 0.07 5.89
CA ASN A 72 3.76 1.12 5.00
C ASN A 72 3.55 2.44 5.75
N ILE A 73 2.87 2.41 6.90
CA ILE A 73 2.61 3.59 7.74
C ILE A 73 3.93 4.21 8.22
N ASN A 74 4.84 3.40 8.76
CA ASN A 74 6.15 3.90 9.23
C ASN A 74 6.96 4.56 8.11
N ARG A 75 6.87 4.05 6.88
CA ARG A 75 7.52 4.66 5.73
C ARG A 75 6.91 6.01 5.37
N ASN A 76 5.58 6.12 5.38
CA ASN A 76 4.89 7.39 5.12
C ASN A 76 5.23 8.43 6.20
N LEU A 77 5.22 8.05 7.49
CA LEU A 77 5.61 8.92 8.59
C LEU A 77 7.04 9.45 8.44
N ALA A 78 7.99 8.57 8.08
CA ALA A 78 9.38 8.98 7.85
C ALA A 78 9.49 9.97 6.67
N GLN A 79 8.73 9.75 5.60
CA GLN A 79 8.68 10.68 4.46
C GLN A 79 8.07 12.03 4.83
N GLN A 80 7.00 12.03 5.63
CA GLN A 80 6.37 13.25 6.13
C GLN A 80 7.32 14.07 7.02
N ASN A 81 7.99 13.42 7.96
CA ASN A 81 8.98 14.07 8.83
C ASN A 81 10.14 14.65 8.03
N ALA A 82 10.62 13.93 7.01
CA ALA A 82 11.65 14.45 6.12
C ALA A 82 11.16 15.70 5.37
N SER A 83 9.96 15.69 4.81
CA SER A 83 9.40 16.86 4.14
C SER A 83 9.20 18.06 5.08
N LEU A 84 8.81 17.83 6.33
CA LEU A 84 8.63 18.86 7.35
C LEU A 84 9.96 19.55 7.71
N SER A 85 11.04 18.78 7.86
CA SER A 85 12.37 19.35 8.14
C SER A 85 12.88 20.29 7.03
N TYR A 86 12.52 20.05 5.76
CA TYR A 86 12.89 20.93 4.65
C TYR A 86 12.17 22.29 4.69
N SER A 87 10.92 22.31 5.14
CA SER A 87 10.15 23.55 5.27
C SER A 87 10.57 24.40 6.48
N GLU A 88 11.06 23.78 7.55
CA GLU A 88 11.50 24.49 8.76
C GLU A 88 12.86 25.16 8.58
N ASP A 89 13.79 24.52 7.87
CA ASP A 89 15.17 25.00 7.68
C ASP A 89 15.34 26.01 6.53
N ASN A 90 14.31 26.20 5.70
CA ASN A 90 14.35 27.17 4.59
C ASN A 90 13.08 28.03 4.60
N PRO A 91 12.99 29.04 5.49
CA PRO A 91 11.87 29.95 5.47
C PRO A 91 11.83 30.61 4.09
N GLU A 92 10.71 30.46 3.37
CA GLU A 92 10.49 31.19 2.12
C GLU A 92 10.96 32.63 2.32
N PRO A 93 11.84 33.16 1.45
CA PRO A 93 12.16 34.58 1.49
C PRO A 93 10.82 35.28 1.41
N ARG A 94 10.41 35.96 2.50
CA ARG A 94 9.24 36.83 2.46
C ARG A 94 9.52 37.73 1.28
N GLU A 95 8.78 37.52 0.19
CA GLU A 95 8.86 38.38 -0.98
C GLU A 95 8.75 39.79 -0.40
N GLU A 96 9.88 40.50 -0.39
CA GLU A 96 9.91 41.91 -0.08
C GLU A 96 9.09 42.52 -1.20
N MET A 97 7.79 42.63 -0.92
CA MET A 97 6.77 43.11 -1.82
C MET A 97 7.28 44.44 -2.32
N ALA A 98 7.51 44.44 -3.63
CA ALA A 98 8.17 45.48 -4.36
C ALA A 98 7.63 46.88 -4.01
N GLN A 99 8.60 47.79 -3.81
CA GLN A 99 8.56 49.25 -4.01
C GLN A 99 7.79 50.09 -2.98
#